data_AF-A0A150WDH7-F1
#
_entry.id   AF-A0A150WDH7-F1
#
_cell.length_a   1.000
_cell.length_b   1.000
_cell.length_c   1.000
_cell.angle_alpha   90.00
_cell.angle_beta   90.00
_cell.angle_gamma   90.00
#
_symmetry.space_group_name_H-M   'P 1'
#
loop_
_entity.id
_entity.type
_entity.pdbx_description
1 polymer ?
#
loop_
_entity_poly.entity_id
_entity_poly.type
_entity_poly.pdbx_seq_one_letter_code
_entity_poly.pdbx_strand_id
1 'polypeptide(L)'
;MKKTNKKGRGPQKEVQAFLSDITLLSSIPINKKFSKQAVPEYPFDEQLLSLSSIYRTSRKLFLKQGGSFVPRVCSTMRSLSSPDLFQSELQFSPLASEMTWFKDHWQEVYDPEVLVSAMTAFNQISLYHEQNHRILWNLLPRAPEEQRDFCRYLNFAESLVITLDLILGDQIGKKYSDIFERLKSIYRPAGADAWSLKSSEQYRQYLLAVMYVSYLALELVHHEDIPKALDYVLPGQKKINKDAVERGLELSELFTLNTNLQWQKRYWKQAQEQLFLYHKNSKEDVHYLPEDPLDFEEEFVIAQRVLNYFLDEKS
;
A
#
# COMPACT_ATOMS: atom_id res chain seq x y z
N MET A 1 -0.24 -37.43 -39.65
CA MET A 1 -0.16 -36.24 -38.75
C MET A 1 0.33 -35.05 -39.54
N LYS A 2 -0.51 -34.03 -39.74
CA LYS A 2 -0.10 -32.78 -40.41
C LYS A 2 0.86 -32.02 -39.48
N LYS A 3 2.11 -31.83 -39.92
CA LYS A 3 3.03 -30.87 -39.31
C LYS A 3 2.47 -29.46 -39.54
N THR A 4 1.85 -28.88 -38.51
CA THR A 4 1.54 -27.46 -38.52
C THR A 4 2.85 -26.69 -38.36
N ASN A 5 3.26 -26.03 -39.44
CA ASN A 5 4.27 -24.98 -39.41
C ASN A 5 3.79 -23.89 -38.44
N LYS A 6 4.26 -23.90 -37.19
CA LYS A 6 4.17 -22.74 -36.29
C LYS A 6 5.10 -21.66 -36.84
N LYS A 7 4.64 -20.92 -37.86
CA LYS A 7 5.17 -19.58 -38.14
C LYS A 7 5.01 -18.79 -36.86
N GLY A 8 6.13 -18.31 -36.31
CA GLY A 8 6.21 -17.61 -35.04
C GLY A 8 5.15 -16.53 -34.94
N ARG A 9 4.16 -16.76 -34.07
CA ARG A 9 3.34 -15.68 -33.54
C ARG A 9 4.31 -14.82 -32.75
N GLY A 10 4.62 -13.63 -33.26
CA GLY A 10 5.31 -12.63 -32.45
C GLY A 10 4.57 -12.47 -31.13
N PRO A 11 5.28 -12.16 -30.03
CA PRO A 11 4.64 -12.02 -28.73
C PRO A 11 3.54 -10.97 -28.83
N GLN A 12 2.35 -11.33 -28.34
CA GLN A 12 1.24 -10.40 -28.21
C GLN A 12 1.65 -9.24 -27.31
N LYS A 13 1.03 -8.07 -27.53
CA LYS A 13 1.41 -6.79 -26.93
C LYS A 13 1.56 -6.86 -25.39
N GLU A 14 0.72 -7.65 -24.73
CA GLU A 14 0.73 -7.88 -23.29
C GLU A 14 1.98 -8.63 -22.81
N VAL A 15 2.35 -9.72 -23.50
CA VAL A 15 3.58 -10.47 -23.19
C VAL A 15 4.80 -9.57 -23.37
N GLN A 16 4.88 -8.77 -24.44
CA GLN A 16 6.00 -7.84 -24.61
C GLN A 16 6.07 -6.77 -23.52
N ALA A 17 4.94 -6.21 -23.12
CA ALA A 17 4.89 -5.24 -22.03
C ALA A 17 5.41 -5.86 -20.73
N PHE A 18 4.94 -7.06 -20.40
CA PHE A 18 5.38 -7.81 -19.23
C PHE A 18 6.89 -8.13 -19.24
N LEU A 19 7.43 -8.58 -20.38
CA LEU A 19 8.86 -8.85 -20.55
C LEU A 19 9.71 -7.59 -20.41
N SER A 20 9.26 -6.48 -20.98
CA SER A 20 9.90 -5.17 -20.85
C SER A 20 9.92 -4.71 -19.39
N ASP A 21 8.79 -4.88 -18.69
CA ASP A 21 8.61 -4.51 -17.29
C ASP A 21 9.55 -5.32 -16.38
N ILE A 22 9.57 -6.66 -16.50
CA ILE A 22 10.51 -7.52 -15.75
C ILE A 22 11.94 -7.13 -16.06
N THR A 23 12.29 -6.98 -17.34
CA THR A 23 13.67 -6.65 -17.73
C THR A 23 14.15 -5.35 -17.12
N LEU A 24 13.28 -4.32 -17.13
CA LEU A 24 13.61 -3.02 -16.55
C LEU A 24 13.75 -3.11 -15.03
N LEU A 25 12.85 -3.78 -14.32
CA LEU A 25 12.96 -3.91 -12.87
C LEU A 25 14.15 -4.79 -12.45
N SER A 26 14.38 -5.92 -13.13
CA SER A 26 15.55 -6.77 -12.87
C SER A 26 16.89 -6.07 -13.12
N SER A 27 16.91 -4.98 -13.89
CA SER A 27 18.13 -4.18 -14.14
C SER A 27 18.47 -3.18 -13.03
N ILE A 28 17.57 -2.98 -12.06
CA ILE A 28 17.80 -2.05 -10.94
C ILE A 28 18.99 -2.55 -10.11
N PRO A 29 20.01 -1.71 -9.83
CA PRO A 29 21.14 -2.10 -9.00
C PRO A 29 20.71 -2.48 -7.59
N ILE A 30 21.14 -3.65 -7.14
CA ILE A 30 20.82 -4.18 -5.81
C ILE A 30 21.92 -3.81 -4.82
N ASN A 31 21.52 -3.25 -3.68
CA ASN A 31 22.41 -3.01 -2.57
C ASN A 31 22.51 -4.25 -1.67
N LYS A 32 23.64 -4.97 -1.78
CA LYS A 32 23.92 -6.20 -1.00
C LYS A 32 23.78 -6.05 0.51
N LYS A 33 23.92 -4.83 1.06
CA LYS A 33 23.69 -4.58 2.49
C LYS A 33 22.23 -4.85 2.86
N PHE A 34 21.30 -4.42 2.01
CA PHE A 34 19.86 -4.49 2.27
C PHE A 34 19.23 -5.81 1.81
N SER A 35 19.80 -6.48 0.80
CA SER A 35 19.40 -7.83 0.35
C SER A 35 19.28 -8.86 1.47
N LYS A 36 20.03 -8.71 2.56
CA LYS A 36 19.96 -9.62 3.72
C LYS A 36 18.58 -9.65 4.39
N GLN A 37 17.76 -8.63 4.18
CA GLN A 37 16.40 -8.53 4.69
C GLN A 37 15.34 -8.90 3.66
N ALA A 38 15.75 -9.30 2.45
CA ALA A 38 14.83 -9.62 1.38
C ALA A 38 14.02 -10.88 1.70
N VAL A 39 12.76 -10.89 1.30
CA VAL A 39 11.90 -12.08 1.31
C VAL A 39 12.24 -12.90 0.06
N PRO A 40 12.76 -14.13 0.22
CA PRO A 40 13.01 -14.99 -0.93
C PRO A 40 11.74 -15.21 -1.73
N GLU A 41 11.87 -15.25 -3.05
CA GLU A 41 10.80 -15.46 -4.02
C GLU A 41 9.70 -14.38 -4.10
N TYR A 42 9.71 -13.33 -3.26
CA TYR A 42 8.80 -12.21 -3.47
C TYR A 42 9.30 -11.35 -4.65
N PRO A 43 8.46 -11.08 -5.68
CA PRO A 43 8.88 -10.31 -6.84
C PRO A 43 9.47 -8.95 -6.47
N PHE A 44 10.70 -8.73 -6.93
CA PHE A 44 11.42 -7.45 -6.85
C PHE A 44 11.65 -6.87 -5.44
N ASP A 45 11.61 -7.69 -4.37
CA ASP A 45 11.82 -7.23 -2.99
C ASP A 45 13.19 -6.55 -2.80
N GLU A 46 14.24 -7.13 -3.38
CA GLU A 46 15.61 -6.59 -3.30
C GLU A 46 15.73 -5.21 -3.96
N GLN A 47 15.02 -5.01 -5.07
CA GLN A 47 14.97 -3.75 -5.80
C GLN A 47 14.24 -2.69 -4.96
N LEU A 48 13.10 -3.03 -4.36
CA LEU A 48 12.36 -2.14 -3.45
C LEU A 48 13.21 -1.75 -2.24
N LEU A 49 13.88 -2.72 -1.59
CA LEU A 49 14.81 -2.49 -0.49
C LEU A 49 15.98 -1.57 -0.89
N SER A 50 16.44 -1.65 -2.14
CA SER A 50 17.54 -0.84 -2.65
C SER A 50 17.10 0.58 -2.97
N LEU A 51 15.92 0.77 -3.54
CA LEU A 51 15.41 2.07 -3.97
C LEU A 51 14.85 2.92 -2.83
N SER A 52 14.18 2.31 -1.84
CA SER A 52 13.33 3.05 -0.91
C SER A 52 13.80 2.92 0.54
N SER A 53 14.02 4.06 1.21
CA SER A 53 14.27 4.09 2.66
C SER A 53 13.02 3.75 3.45
N ILE A 54 11.83 4.21 3.02
CA ILE A 54 10.59 3.94 3.73
C ILE A 54 10.24 2.45 3.70
N TYR A 55 10.50 1.77 2.58
CA TYR A 55 10.36 0.31 2.47
C TYR A 55 11.24 -0.43 3.47
N ARG A 56 12.51 0.00 3.61
CA ARG A 56 13.45 -0.55 4.61
C ARG A 56 12.99 -0.29 6.03
N THR A 57 12.50 0.91 6.33
CA THR A 57 11.97 1.25 7.66
C THR A 57 10.76 0.39 8.00
N SER A 58 9.81 0.25 7.07
CA SER A 58 8.66 -0.67 7.20
C SER A 58 9.12 -2.10 7.48
N ARG A 59 10.03 -2.65 6.67
CA ARG A 59 10.57 -4.02 6.89
C ARG A 59 11.21 -4.17 8.28
N LYS A 60 12.03 -3.20 8.71
CA LYS A 60 12.66 -3.20 10.04
C LYS A 60 11.63 -3.16 11.17
N LEU A 61 10.64 -2.28 11.08
CA LEU A 61 9.59 -2.14 12.09
C LEU A 61 8.73 -3.41 12.18
N PHE A 62 8.31 -3.95 11.04
CA PHE A 62 7.50 -5.17 10.97
C PHE A 62 8.22 -6.36 11.62
N LEU A 63 9.49 -6.59 11.25
CA LEU A 63 10.29 -7.67 11.83
C LEU A 63 10.55 -7.46 13.33
N LYS A 64 10.77 -6.20 13.76
CA LYS A 64 10.95 -5.86 15.19
C LYS A 64 9.72 -6.18 16.03
N GLN A 65 8.52 -6.09 15.43
CA GLN A 65 7.25 -6.44 16.07
C GLN A 65 6.95 -7.95 16.04
N GLY A 66 7.88 -8.78 15.57
CA GLY A 66 7.70 -10.24 15.47
C GLY A 66 6.94 -10.68 14.22
N GLY A 67 6.79 -9.78 13.23
CA GLY A 67 6.24 -10.11 11.93
C GLY A 67 7.10 -11.13 11.18
N SER A 68 6.46 -11.98 10.37
CA SER A 68 7.12 -12.99 9.54
C SER A 68 6.48 -13.10 8.15
N PHE A 69 7.19 -13.69 7.20
CA PHE A 69 6.70 -13.90 5.83
C PHE A 69 6.56 -15.38 5.55
N VAL A 70 5.43 -15.77 4.95
CA VAL A 70 5.12 -17.16 4.67
C VAL A 70 4.76 -17.31 3.17
N PRO A 71 5.50 -18.12 2.40
CA PRO A 71 5.16 -18.36 1.01
C PRO A 71 3.86 -19.17 0.91
N ARG A 72 2.91 -18.70 0.11
CA ARG A 72 1.63 -19.36 -0.17
C ARG A 72 1.22 -19.13 -1.62
N VAL A 73 0.79 -20.19 -2.29
CA VAL A 73 0.25 -20.10 -3.65
C VAL A 73 -1.08 -19.35 -3.58
N CYS A 74 -1.16 -18.20 -4.26
CA CYS A 74 -2.29 -17.27 -4.24
C CYS A 74 -2.44 -16.54 -2.90
N SER A 75 -1.70 -15.44 -2.74
CA SER A 75 -1.97 -14.46 -1.70
C SER A 75 -3.28 -13.72 -2.01
N THR A 76 -4.30 -13.88 -1.16
CA THR A 76 -5.59 -13.20 -1.30
C THR A 76 -5.57 -11.84 -0.64
N MET A 77 -6.01 -10.78 -1.34
CA MET A 77 -6.17 -9.45 -0.75
C MET A 77 -6.98 -9.53 0.55
N ARG A 78 -6.45 -8.89 1.60
CA ARG A 78 -7.07 -8.87 2.92
C ARG A 78 -7.86 -7.60 3.09
N SER A 79 -8.96 -7.71 3.83
CA SER A 79 -9.73 -6.54 4.22
C SER A 79 -9.20 -5.94 5.51
N LEU A 80 -9.43 -4.63 5.69
CA LEU A 80 -9.23 -3.93 6.97
C LEU A 80 -9.88 -4.62 8.16
N SER A 81 -10.97 -5.34 7.89
CA SER A 81 -11.73 -6.06 8.91
C SER A 81 -11.45 -7.56 8.90
N SER A 82 -10.50 -8.04 8.09
CA SER A 82 -10.20 -9.46 7.98
C SER A 82 -9.38 -9.91 9.18
N PRO A 83 -9.72 -11.04 9.83
CA PRO A 83 -8.98 -11.53 11.00
C PRO A 83 -7.49 -11.78 10.71
N ASP A 84 -7.14 -12.14 9.48
CA ASP A 84 -5.76 -12.39 9.07
C ASP A 84 -4.92 -11.12 8.90
N LEU A 85 -5.54 -9.93 8.82
CA LEU A 85 -4.83 -8.65 8.84
C LEU A 85 -4.11 -8.41 10.19
N PHE A 86 -4.62 -9.01 11.26
CA PHE A 86 -4.08 -8.88 12.63
C PHE A 86 -3.04 -9.96 12.97
N GLN A 87 -2.89 -10.98 12.12
CA GLN A 87 -1.86 -12.01 12.31
C GLN A 87 -0.46 -11.44 12.03
N SER A 88 0.54 -11.85 12.82
CA SER A 88 1.93 -11.46 12.57
C SER A 88 2.52 -12.09 11.31
N GLU A 89 1.89 -13.15 10.79
CA GLU A 89 2.31 -13.82 9.56
C GLU A 89 1.71 -13.16 8.32
N LEU A 90 2.57 -12.74 7.40
CA LEU A 90 2.18 -12.15 6.13
C LEU A 90 2.42 -13.17 5.00
N GLN A 91 1.33 -13.57 4.34
CA GLN A 91 1.38 -14.53 3.25
C GLN A 91 1.64 -13.84 1.91
N PHE A 92 2.48 -14.42 1.08
CA PHE A 92 2.80 -13.89 -0.26
C PHE A 92 2.94 -15.00 -1.29
N SER A 93 2.70 -14.68 -2.56
CA SER A 93 2.95 -15.59 -3.67
C SER A 93 4.44 -15.59 -4.06
N PRO A 94 5.15 -16.73 -3.93
CA PRO A 94 6.54 -16.83 -4.37
C PRO A 94 6.56 -16.97 -5.90
N LEU A 95 6.89 -15.89 -6.61
CA LEU A 95 6.80 -15.82 -8.08
C LEU A 95 8.06 -15.27 -8.75
N ALA A 96 9.07 -14.86 -7.98
CA ALA A 96 10.25 -14.20 -8.55
C ALA A 96 11.01 -15.09 -9.53
N SER A 97 11.21 -16.37 -9.18
CA SER A 97 11.87 -17.34 -10.05
C SER A 97 11.04 -17.63 -11.31
N GLU A 98 9.72 -17.77 -11.19
CA GLU A 98 8.81 -17.99 -12.32
C GLU A 98 8.80 -16.81 -13.30
N MET A 99 8.73 -15.58 -12.78
CA MET A 99 8.81 -14.36 -13.60
C MET A 99 10.16 -14.28 -14.33
N THR A 100 11.25 -14.59 -13.63
CA THR A 100 12.60 -14.57 -14.22
C THR A 100 12.75 -15.64 -15.30
N TRP A 101 12.28 -16.87 -15.05
CA TRP A 101 12.32 -17.94 -16.03
C TRP A 101 11.48 -17.59 -17.27
N PHE A 102 10.26 -17.06 -17.06
CA PHE A 102 9.37 -16.66 -18.15
C PHE A 102 10.01 -15.61 -19.06
N LYS A 103 10.76 -14.67 -18.48
CA LYS A 103 11.49 -13.65 -19.25
C LYS A 103 12.34 -14.26 -20.38
N ASP A 104 13.04 -15.34 -20.07
CA ASP A 104 14.00 -15.97 -20.97
C ASP A 104 13.40 -17.10 -21.82
N HIS A 105 12.23 -17.65 -21.43
CA HIS A 105 11.66 -18.86 -22.03
C HIS A 105 10.19 -18.71 -22.51
N TRP A 106 9.63 -17.50 -22.57
CA TRP A 106 8.21 -17.30 -22.93
C TRP A 106 7.79 -17.93 -24.27
N GLN A 107 8.70 -18.08 -25.23
CA GLN A 107 8.44 -18.70 -26.54
C GLN A 107 8.18 -20.20 -26.44
N GLU A 108 8.66 -20.84 -25.37
CA GLU A 108 8.50 -22.27 -25.10
C GLU A 108 7.16 -22.57 -24.41
N VAL A 109 6.51 -21.54 -23.86
CA VAL A 109 5.23 -21.66 -23.17
C VAL A 109 4.11 -21.86 -24.18
N TYR A 110 3.22 -22.82 -23.92
CA TYR A 110 2.09 -23.13 -24.80
C TYR A 110 1.16 -21.92 -25.00
N ASP A 111 0.85 -21.22 -23.91
CA ASP A 111 0.01 -20.02 -23.89
C ASP A 111 0.63 -18.95 -22.95
N PRO A 112 1.50 -18.07 -23.48
CA PRO A 112 2.21 -17.09 -22.67
C PRO A 112 1.31 -15.99 -22.10
N GLU A 113 0.21 -15.62 -22.77
CA GLU A 113 -0.73 -14.62 -22.25
C GLU A 113 -1.45 -15.12 -21.00
N VAL A 114 -1.93 -16.37 -21.04
CA VAL A 114 -2.59 -17.00 -19.89
C VAL A 114 -1.64 -17.09 -18.69
N LEU A 115 -0.37 -17.41 -18.93
CA LEU A 115 0.62 -17.47 -17.86
C LEU A 115 0.91 -16.09 -17.24
N VAL A 116 1.03 -15.03 -18.06
CA VAL A 116 1.16 -13.63 -17.57
C VAL A 116 -0.04 -13.23 -16.73
N SER A 117 -1.25 -13.52 -17.21
CA SER A 117 -2.50 -13.27 -16.48
C SER A 117 -2.52 -14.01 -15.14
N ALA A 118 -2.09 -15.29 -15.12
CA ALA A 118 -2.05 -16.10 -13.90
C ALA A 118 -1.03 -15.57 -12.87
N MET A 119 0.18 -15.23 -13.30
CA MET A 119 1.20 -14.64 -12.40
C MET A 119 0.71 -13.32 -11.79
N THR A 120 0.08 -12.47 -12.61
CA THR A 120 -0.49 -11.19 -12.14
C THR A 120 -1.66 -11.43 -11.18
N ALA A 121 -2.51 -12.42 -11.44
CA ALA A 121 -3.63 -12.77 -10.58
C ALA A 121 -3.20 -13.38 -9.24
N PHE A 122 -2.06 -14.06 -9.19
CA PHE A 122 -1.52 -14.57 -7.93
C PHE A 122 -0.74 -13.52 -7.14
N ASN A 123 -0.22 -12.48 -7.78
CA ASN A 123 0.48 -11.39 -7.10
C ASN A 123 -0.47 -10.21 -6.83
N GLN A 124 -1.56 -10.36 -6.08
CA GLN A 124 -2.49 -9.23 -5.86
C GLN A 124 -2.16 -8.35 -4.66
N ILE A 125 -1.11 -8.69 -3.89
CA ILE A 125 -0.81 -8.03 -2.62
C ILE A 125 0.57 -7.39 -2.66
N SER A 126 0.63 -6.10 -2.33
CA SER A 126 1.86 -5.45 -1.91
C SER A 126 2.20 -5.86 -0.47
N LEU A 127 3.36 -6.48 -0.26
CA LEU A 127 3.88 -6.76 1.08
C LEU A 127 3.94 -5.48 1.91
N TYR A 128 4.31 -4.35 1.30
CA TYR A 128 4.52 -3.10 2.02
C TYR A 128 3.23 -2.55 2.65
N HIS A 129 2.13 -2.57 1.90
CA HIS A 129 0.82 -2.13 2.39
C HIS A 129 0.38 -2.98 3.59
N GLU A 130 0.46 -4.30 3.45
CA GLU A 130 0.10 -5.25 4.50
C GLU A 130 1.01 -5.19 5.74
N GLN A 131 2.32 -4.99 5.55
CA GLN A 131 3.27 -4.74 6.64
C GLN A 131 2.85 -3.49 7.42
N ASN A 132 2.49 -2.42 6.71
CA ASN A 132 2.18 -1.13 7.34
C ASN A 132 0.93 -1.21 8.19
N HIS A 133 -0.12 -1.93 7.77
CA HIS A 133 -1.28 -2.20 8.65
C HIS A 133 -0.86 -2.77 9.99
N ARG A 134 -0.04 -3.84 9.97
CA ARG A 134 0.43 -4.52 11.19
C ARG A 134 1.33 -3.63 12.05
N ILE A 135 2.13 -2.78 11.42
CA ILE A 135 2.92 -1.76 12.13
C ILE A 135 2.01 -0.75 12.82
N LEU A 136 1.00 -0.23 12.10
CA LEU A 136 0.10 0.80 12.60
C LEU A 136 -0.74 0.33 13.79
N TRP A 137 -1.14 -0.94 13.84
CA TRP A 137 -1.87 -1.47 15.00
C TRP A 137 -1.12 -1.31 16.32
N ASN A 138 0.21 -1.25 16.30
CA ASN A 138 1.03 -0.95 17.49
C ASN A 138 1.27 0.55 17.73
N LEU A 139 1.09 1.40 16.72
CA LEU A 139 1.37 2.84 16.79
C LEU A 139 0.12 3.68 17.04
N LEU A 140 -1.05 3.15 16.72
CA LEU A 140 -2.32 3.83 16.93
C LEU A 140 -2.82 3.64 18.37
N PRO A 141 -3.60 4.59 18.91
CA PRO A 141 -4.26 4.45 20.20
C PRO A 141 -5.25 3.28 20.22
N ARG A 142 -5.88 3.02 21.38
CA ARG A 142 -6.82 1.90 21.49
C ARG A 142 -8.06 2.17 20.64
N ALA A 143 -8.50 1.15 19.90
CA ALA A 143 -9.68 1.27 19.05
C ALA A 143 -10.98 1.32 19.87
N PRO A 144 -12.00 2.05 19.41
CA PRO A 144 -13.29 2.15 20.08
C PRO A 144 -14.15 0.89 19.92
N GLU A 145 -15.11 0.70 20.83
CA GLU A 145 -15.98 -0.49 20.89
C GLU A 145 -17.27 -0.34 20.07
N GLU A 146 -17.71 0.88 19.81
CA GLU A 146 -18.93 1.10 19.02
C GLU A 146 -18.67 0.91 17.52
N GLN A 147 -19.60 0.23 16.83
CA GLN A 147 -19.40 -0.16 15.43
C GLN A 147 -19.03 1.04 14.53
N ARG A 148 -19.74 2.16 14.67
CA ARG A 148 -19.54 3.33 13.80
C ARG A 148 -18.19 4.00 14.06
N ASP A 149 -17.82 4.17 15.32
CA ASP A 149 -16.50 4.69 15.72
C ASP A 149 -15.37 3.76 15.28
N PHE A 150 -15.58 2.44 15.40
CA PHE A 150 -14.61 1.45 14.97
C PHE A 150 -14.38 1.48 13.46
N CYS A 151 -15.44 1.60 12.66
CA CYS A 151 -15.32 1.76 11.22
C CYS A 151 -14.56 3.05 10.83
N ARG A 152 -14.85 4.18 11.49
CA ARG A 152 -14.11 5.45 11.32
C ARG A 152 -12.63 5.28 11.65
N TYR A 153 -12.34 4.61 12.76
CA TYR A 153 -10.97 4.27 13.17
C TYR A 153 -10.24 3.42 12.09
N LEU A 154 -10.92 2.43 11.49
CA LEU A 154 -10.34 1.64 10.39
C LEU A 154 -10.09 2.49 9.14
N ASN A 155 -11.00 3.39 8.80
CA ASN A 155 -10.83 4.32 7.67
C ASN A 155 -9.63 5.26 7.86
N PHE A 156 -9.40 5.72 9.10
CA PHE A 156 -8.22 6.49 9.45
C PHE A 156 -6.92 5.67 9.38
N ALA A 157 -6.94 4.42 9.83
CA ALA A 157 -5.78 3.55 9.69
C ALA A 157 -5.44 3.28 8.21
N GLU A 158 -6.44 3.06 7.37
CA GLU A 158 -6.26 2.88 5.92
C GLU A 158 -5.74 4.14 5.24
N SER A 159 -6.24 5.33 5.60
CA SER A 159 -5.74 6.58 5.03
C SER A 159 -4.26 6.80 5.35
N LEU A 160 -3.80 6.38 6.53
CA LEU A 160 -2.37 6.37 6.88
C LEU A 160 -1.57 5.37 6.04
N VAL A 161 -2.06 4.14 5.84
CA VAL A 161 -1.37 3.15 4.98
C VAL A 161 -1.29 3.64 3.53
N ILE A 162 -2.38 4.16 2.98
CA ILE A 162 -2.40 4.76 1.63
C ILE A 162 -1.36 5.88 1.53
N THR A 163 -1.25 6.72 2.56
CA THR A 163 -0.23 7.78 2.59
C THR A 163 1.18 7.21 2.57
N LEU A 164 1.45 6.11 3.28
CA LEU A 164 2.74 5.41 3.24
C LEU A 164 3.00 4.78 1.87
N ASP A 165 1.99 4.25 1.18
CA ASP A 165 2.11 3.72 -0.19
C ASP A 165 2.49 4.82 -1.18
N LEU A 166 1.91 6.01 -1.03
CA LEU A 166 2.23 7.17 -1.86
C LEU A 166 3.68 7.61 -1.67
N ILE A 167 4.16 7.66 -0.43
CA ILE A 167 5.56 7.98 -0.16
C ILE A 167 6.50 6.94 -0.78
N LEU A 168 6.14 5.64 -0.73
CA LEU A 168 6.91 4.59 -1.39
C LEU A 168 6.99 4.85 -2.90
N GLY A 169 5.85 5.14 -3.55
CA GLY A 169 5.79 5.51 -4.95
C GLY A 169 6.73 6.68 -5.28
N ASP A 170 6.67 7.75 -4.49
CA ASP A 170 7.51 8.93 -4.67
C ASP A 170 9.02 8.64 -4.52
N GLN A 171 9.41 7.79 -3.57
CA GLN A 171 10.82 7.39 -3.38
C GLN A 171 11.35 6.51 -4.52
N ILE A 172 10.51 5.61 -5.05
CA ILE A 172 10.84 4.78 -6.22
C ILE A 172 10.97 5.66 -7.47
N GLY A 173 10.11 6.67 -7.57
CA GLY A 173 10.05 7.63 -8.66
C GLY A 173 9.34 7.12 -9.92
N LYS A 174 8.88 8.07 -10.75
CA LYS A 174 8.07 7.83 -11.97
C LYS A 174 8.66 6.85 -12.96
N LYS A 175 9.99 6.69 -12.98
CA LYS A 175 10.68 5.76 -13.90
C LYS A 175 10.27 4.31 -13.64
N TYR A 176 10.01 3.94 -12.39
CA TYR A 176 9.82 2.55 -11.98
C TYR A 176 8.46 2.31 -11.31
N SER A 177 7.88 3.33 -10.66
CA SER A 177 6.69 3.17 -9.82
C SER A 177 5.50 2.54 -10.55
N ASP A 178 5.22 2.99 -11.78
CA ASP A 178 4.08 2.49 -12.57
C ASP A 178 4.28 1.03 -12.96
N ILE A 179 5.53 0.59 -13.09
CA ILE A 179 5.89 -0.79 -13.42
C ILE A 179 5.69 -1.68 -12.21
N PHE A 180 6.17 -1.25 -11.05
CA PHE A 180 5.93 -1.95 -9.78
C PHE A 180 4.43 -2.07 -9.48
N GLU A 181 3.63 -1.05 -9.78
CA GLU A 181 2.18 -1.07 -9.59
C GLU A 181 1.47 -2.01 -10.59
N ARG A 182 1.86 -1.99 -11.88
CA ARG A 182 1.34 -2.95 -12.89
C ARG A 182 1.63 -4.40 -12.51
N LEU A 183 2.84 -4.66 -12.00
CA LEU A 183 3.26 -5.96 -11.48
C LEU A 183 2.80 -6.20 -10.03
N LYS A 184 1.97 -5.30 -9.47
CA LYS A 184 1.30 -5.43 -8.17
C LYS A 184 2.24 -5.63 -6.97
N SER A 185 3.48 -5.16 -7.10
CA SER A 185 4.46 -5.15 -6.01
C SER A 185 4.32 -3.92 -5.10
N ILE A 186 3.63 -2.88 -5.56
CA ILE A 186 3.19 -1.71 -4.78
C ILE A 186 1.74 -1.36 -5.12
N TYR A 187 1.05 -0.61 -4.25
CA TYR A 187 -0.34 -0.17 -4.50
C TYR A 187 -0.47 1.17 -5.22
N ARG A 188 0.48 2.08 -5.01
CA ARG A 188 0.37 3.46 -5.52
C ARG A 188 1.66 3.86 -6.24
N PRO A 189 1.58 4.31 -7.50
CA PRO A 189 2.75 4.82 -8.22
C PRO A 189 3.15 6.20 -7.68
N ALA A 190 4.24 6.80 -8.16
CA ALA A 190 4.65 8.17 -7.82
C ALA A 190 3.64 9.21 -8.32
N GLY A 191 3.52 10.33 -7.62
CA GLY A 191 2.60 11.42 -8.00
C GLY A 191 3.07 12.17 -9.24
N ALA A 192 2.12 12.75 -9.99
CA ALA A 192 2.46 13.66 -11.09
C ALA A 192 3.09 14.96 -10.59
N ASP A 193 2.76 15.36 -9.37
CA ASP A 193 3.30 16.53 -8.69
C ASP A 193 4.78 16.37 -8.28
N ALA A 194 5.33 17.39 -7.63
CA ALA A 194 6.72 17.45 -7.22
C ALA A 194 6.87 17.82 -5.74
N TRP A 195 5.87 17.49 -4.90
CA TRP A 195 5.90 17.84 -3.48
C TRP A 195 6.99 17.08 -2.73
N SER A 196 7.31 15.84 -3.13
CA SER A 196 8.42 15.05 -2.59
C SER A 196 9.81 15.66 -2.82
N LEU A 197 9.93 16.60 -3.77
CA LEU A 197 11.16 17.35 -4.07
C LEU A 197 11.24 18.69 -3.33
N LYS A 198 10.22 19.05 -2.55
CA LYS A 198 10.19 20.27 -1.72
C LYS A 198 10.86 20.05 -0.38
N SER A 199 10.82 21.06 0.50
CA SER A 199 11.34 20.90 1.86
C SER A 199 10.57 19.82 2.60
N SER A 200 11.22 19.19 3.59
CA SER A 200 10.57 18.14 4.40
C SER A 200 9.28 18.64 5.06
N GLU A 201 9.26 19.90 5.50
CA GLU A 201 8.08 20.54 6.07
C GLU A 201 6.93 20.65 5.06
N GLN A 202 7.20 21.16 3.85
CA GLN A 202 6.19 21.29 2.80
C GLN A 202 5.67 19.95 2.33
N TYR A 203 6.54 18.95 2.21
CA TYR A 203 6.12 17.60 1.84
C TYR A 203 5.25 16.97 2.92
N ARG A 204 5.57 17.16 4.21
CA ARG A 204 4.74 16.67 5.32
C ARG A 204 3.37 17.34 5.36
N GLN A 205 3.29 18.66 5.12
CA GLN A 205 2.00 19.36 4.99
C GLN A 205 1.15 18.77 3.86
N TYR A 206 1.77 18.48 2.71
CA TYR A 206 1.11 17.81 1.60
C TYR A 206 0.63 16.39 1.96
N LEU A 207 1.47 15.59 2.63
CA LEU A 207 1.10 14.24 3.05
C LEU A 207 -0.08 14.22 4.04
N LEU A 208 -0.13 15.16 4.99
CA LEU A 208 -1.28 15.29 5.90
C LEU A 208 -2.56 15.67 5.14
N ALA A 209 -2.46 16.58 4.16
CA ALA A 209 -3.60 16.92 3.32
C ALA A 209 -4.10 15.71 2.50
N VAL A 210 -3.18 14.94 1.90
CA VAL A 210 -3.52 13.72 1.14
C VAL A 210 -4.14 12.65 2.03
N MET A 211 -3.60 12.44 3.24
CA MET A 211 -4.15 11.52 4.23
C MET A 211 -5.61 11.90 4.56
N TYR A 212 -5.87 13.18 4.83
CA TYR A 212 -7.20 13.65 5.18
C TYR A 212 -8.18 13.54 4.00
N VAL A 213 -7.77 13.88 2.78
CA VAL A 213 -8.58 13.61 1.56
C VAL A 213 -8.92 12.13 1.44
N SER A 214 -7.94 11.24 1.65
CA SER A 214 -8.14 9.80 1.57
C SER A 214 -9.14 9.33 2.65
N TYR A 215 -9.05 9.88 3.86
CA TYR A 215 -10.00 9.61 4.94
C TYR A 215 -11.42 10.06 4.57
N LEU A 216 -11.60 11.29 4.08
CA LEU A 216 -12.91 11.81 3.66
C LEU A 216 -13.53 10.97 2.54
N ALA A 217 -12.71 10.50 1.59
CA ALA A 217 -13.18 9.60 0.53
C ALA A 217 -13.66 8.24 1.07
N LEU A 218 -12.98 7.70 2.10
CA LEU A 218 -13.38 6.46 2.76
C LEU A 218 -14.63 6.63 3.64
N GLU A 219 -14.83 7.81 4.23
CA GLU A 219 -16.06 8.22 4.93
C GLU A 219 -17.21 8.59 3.97
N LEU A 220 -17.02 8.43 2.66
CA LEU A 220 -18.02 8.69 1.62
C LEU A 220 -18.48 10.16 1.57
N VAL A 221 -17.64 11.10 1.98
CA VAL A 221 -17.90 12.52 1.79
C VAL A 221 -17.96 12.82 0.30
N HIS A 222 -18.93 13.63 -0.10
CA HIS A 222 -19.13 13.96 -1.51
C HIS A 222 -17.89 14.64 -2.08
N HIS A 223 -17.43 14.20 -3.26
CA HIS A 223 -16.18 14.66 -3.87
C HIS A 223 -16.12 16.18 -4.09
N GLU A 224 -17.26 16.84 -4.31
CA GLU A 224 -17.33 18.30 -4.46
C GLU A 224 -17.16 19.08 -3.14
N ASP A 225 -17.37 18.42 -2.00
CA ASP A 225 -17.26 19.04 -0.67
C ASP A 225 -15.89 18.80 -0.03
N ILE A 226 -15.18 17.75 -0.45
CA ILE A 226 -13.80 17.45 0.00
C ILE A 226 -12.85 18.65 -0.13
N PRO A 227 -12.79 19.39 -1.26
CA PRO A 227 -11.93 20.57 -1.36
C PRO A 227 -12.26 21.65 -0.32
N LYS A 228 -13.56 21.86 -0.04
CA LYS A 228 -14.02 22.88 0.92
C LYS A 228 -13.68 22.47 2.36
N ALA A 229 -13.90 21.20 2.69
CA ALA A 229 -13.54 20.64 3.98
C ALA A 229 -12.03 20.71 4.23
N LEU A 230 -11.22 20.38 3.22
CA LEU A 230 -9.77 20.47 3.31
C LEU A 230 -9.28 21.91 3.49
N ASP A 231 -9.84 22.88 2.75
CA ASP A 231 -9.51 24.30 2.91
C ASP A 231 -9.93 24.87 4.27
N TYR A 232 -10.98 24.32 4.88
CA TYR A 232 -11.43 24.68 6.22
C TYR A 232 -10.46 24.17 7.30
N VAL A 233 -10.16 22.87 7.25
CA VAL A 233 -9.33 22.20 8.27
C VAL A 233 -7.86 22.55 8.15
N LEU A 234 -7.35 22.73 6.92
CA LEU A 234 -5.97 23.12 6.65
C LEU A 234 -5.92 24.45 5.87
N PRO A 235 -6.19 25.60 6.54
CA PRO A 235 -6.29 26.89 5.87
C PRO A 235 -4.92 27.42 5.44
N GLY A 236 -4.92 28.31 4.43
CA GLY A 236 -3.72 29.04 4.00
C GLY A 236 -2.81 28.32 3.01
N GLN A 237 -3.14 27.09 2.60
CA GLN A 237 -2.30 26.27 1.71
C GLN A 237 -3.01 25.79 0.43
N LYS A 238 -3.76 26.69 -0.23
CA LYS A 238 -4.63 26.37 -1.39
C LYS A 238 -4.01 25.50 -2.47
N LYS A 239 -2.74 25.72 -2.83
CA LYS A 239 -2.07 24.91 -3.86
C LYS A 239 -1.83 23.47 -3.38
N ILE A 240 -1.34 23.30 -2.15
CA ILE A 240 -1.15 21.99 -1.53
C ILE A 240 -2.50 21.26 -1.48
N ASN A 241 -3.54 21.94 -1.00
CA ASN A 241 -4.87 21.35 -0.88
C ASN A 241 -5.42 20.89 -2.22
N LYS A 242 -5.31 21.73 -3.26
CA LYS A 242 -5.73 21.36 -4.62
C LYS A 242 -5.02 20.10 -5.11
N ASP A 243 -3.68 20.08 -5.06
CA ASP A 243 -2.88 18.96 -5.56
C ASP A 243 -3.13 17.70 -4.71
N ALA A 244 -3.38 17.85 -3.41
CA ALA A 244 -3.72 16.75 -2.51
C ALA A 244 -5.10 16.14 -2.79
N VAL A 245 -6.09 16.96 -3.16
CA VAL A 245 -7.41 16.48 -3.61
C VAL A 245 -7.25 15.66 -4.88
N GLU A 246 -6.56 16.21 -5.89
CA GLU A 246 -6.32 15.51 -7.15
C GLU A 246 -5.67 14.14 -6.89
N ARG A 247 -4.67 14.09 -6.00
CA ARG A 247 -3.96 12.86 -5.65
C ARG A 247 -4.78 11.87 -4.82
N GLY A 248 -5.45 12.35 -3.77
CA GLY A 248 -6.20 11.50 -2.85
C GLY A 248 -7.45 10.90 -3.50
N LEU A 249 -8.05 11.58 -4.47
CA LEU A 249 -9.20 11.09 -5.23
C LEU A 249 -8.84 10.11 -6.36
N GLU A 250 -7.55 9.82 -6.60
CA GLU A 250 -7.14 8.70 -7.45
C GLU A 250 -7.43 7.32 -6.81
N LEU A 251 -8.01 7.27 -5.59
CA LEU A 251 -8.45 6.03 -4.98
C LEU A 251 -9.55 5.36 -5.82
N SER A 252 -9.49 4.04 -5.93
CA SER A 252 -10.47 3.29 -6.72
C SER A 252 -11.87 3.42 -6.09
N GLU A 253 -12.82 3.94 -6.86
CA GLU A 253 -14.23 4.01 -6.46
C GLU A 253 -14.80 2.61 -6.12
N LEU A 254 -14.34 1.57 -6.82
CA LEU A 254 -14.71 0.19 -6.49
C LEU A 254 -14.23 -0.21 -5.08
N PHE A 255 -13.02 0.21 -4.71
CA PHE A 255 -12.49 -0.04 -3.37
C PHE A 255 -13.27 0.72 -2.30
N THR A 256 -13.51 2.01 -2.50
CA THR A 256 -14.17 2.88 -1.51
C THR A 256 -15.66 2.53 -1.33
N LEU A 257 -16.42 2.40 -2.43
CA LEU A 257 -17.87 2.22 -2.39
C LEU A 257 -18.33 0.78 -2.19
N ASN A 258 -17.51 -0.21 -2.54
CA ASN A 258 -17.91 -1.60 -2.47
C ASN A 258 -17.03 -2.38 -1.50
N THR A 259 -15.73 -2.47 -1.80
CA THR A 259 -14.85 -3.41 -1.08
C THR A 259 -14.71 -3.04 0.40
N ASN A 260 -14.37 -1.79 0.72
CA ASN A 260 -14.19 -1.34 2.10
C ASN A 260 -15.48 -1.47 2.93
N LEU A 261 -16.59 -0.89 2.44
CA LEU A 261 -17.88 -0.90 3.14
C LEU A 261 -18.43 -2.32 3.38
N GLN A 262 -18.40 -3.18 2.36
CA GLN A 262 -18.92 -4.54 2.50
C GLN A 262 -18.08 -5.36 3.46
N TRP A 263 -16.76 -5.16 3.47
CA TRP A 263 -15.87 -5.84 4.39
C TRP A 263 -16.04 -5.39 5.83
N GLN A 264 -16.13 -4.08 6.07
CA GLN A 264 -16.44 -3.55 7.39
C GLN A 264 -17.79 -4.07 7.90
N LYS A 265 -18.83 -4.04 7.06
CA LYS A 265 -20.14 -4.59 7.41
C LYS A 265 -20.08 -6.07 7.80
N ARG A 266 -19.25 -6.87 7.12
CA ARG A 266 -19.17 -8.31 7.31
C ARG A 266 -18.30 -8.74 8.48
N TYR A 267 -17.17 -8.07 8.72
CA TYR A 267 -16.12 -8.59 9.61
C TYR A 267 -15.74 -7.68 10.78
N TRP A 268 -16.38 -6.52 10.96
CA TRP A 268 -16.00 -5.55 12.01
C TRP A 268 -15.89 -6.16 13.41
N LYS A 269 -16.81 -7.05 13.82
CA LYS A 269 -16.79 -7.68 15.16
C LYS A 269 -15.53 -8.51 15.37
N GLN A 270 -15.15 -9.28 14.37
CA GLN A 270 -13.96 -10.13 14.43
C GLN A 270 -12.69 -9.28 14.47
N ALA A 271 -12.66 -8.22 13.65
CA ALA A 271 -11.57 -7.25 13.67
C ALA A 271 -11.43 -6.55 15.02
N GLN A 272 -12.56 -6.15 15.62
CA GLN A 272 -12.59 -5.51 16.93
C GLN A 272 -12.08 -6.45 18.03
N GLU A 273 -12.52 -7.72 18.04
CA GLU A 273 -12.00 -8.72 18.98
C GLU A 273 -10.49 -8.90 18.84
N GLN A 274 -9.97 -9.00 17.61
CA GLN A 274 -8.54 -9.14 17.38
C GLN A 274 -7.76 -7.90 17.78
N LEU A 275 -8.25 -6.70 17.44
CA LEU A 275 -7.58 -5.45 17.76
C LEU A 275 -7.61 -5.16 19.27
N PHE A 276 -8.70 -5.52 19.96
CA PHE A 276 -8.76 -5.50 21.42
C PHE A 276 -7.67 -6.38 22.06
N LEU A 277 -7.46 -7.60 21.54
CA LEU A 277 -6.37 -8.47 22.00
C LEU A 277 -5.00 -7.87 21.70
N TYR A 278 -4.84 -7.25 20.53
CA TYR A 278 -3.62 -6.57 20.10
C TYR A 278 -3.27 -5.41 21.05
N HIS A 279 -4.28 -4.65 21.46
CA HIS A 279 -4.17 -3.48 22.33
C HIS A 279 -4.24 -3.79 23.83
N LYS A 280 -4.33 -5.06 24.22
CA LYS A 280 -4.52 -5.48 25.62
C LYS A 280 -3.52 -4.87 26.60
N ASN A 281 -2.28 -4.65 26.15
CA ASN A 281 -1.19 -4.08 26.96
C ASN A 281 -0.85 -2.63 26.58
N SER A 282 -1.65 -2.00 25.72
CA SER A 282 -1.44 -0.59 25.34
C SER A 282 -1.70 0.31 26.55
N LYS A 283 -0.85 1.34 26.70
CA LYS A 283 -1.00 2.38 27.72
C LYS A 283 -1.77 3.60 27.21
N GLU A 284 -2.05 3.65 25.91
CA GLU A 284 -2.84 4.70 25.29
C GLU A 284 -4.32 4.53 25.67
N ASP A 285 -5.03 5.64 25.75
CA ASP A 285 -6.47 5.63 25.94
C ASP A 285 -7.21 5.20 24.66
N VAL A 286 -8.51 4.92 24.80
CA VAL A 286 -9.39 4.70 23.66
C VAL A 286 -9.56 6.01 22.91
N HIS A 287 -9.30 5.99 21.60
CA HIS A 287 -9.41 7.17 20.76
C HIS A 287 -10.65 7.09 19.88
N TYR A 288 -11.53 8.06 20.07
CA TYR A 288 -12.75 8.24 19.29
C TYR A 288 -12.48 9.36 18.30
N LEU A 289 -12.50 9.04 17.01
CA LEU A 289 -12.43 10.07 15.97
C LEU A 289 -13.68 10.96 16.04
N PRO A 290 -13.61 12.22 15.61
CA PRO A 290 -14.75 13.11 15.61
C PRO A 290 -15.85 12.59 14.67
N GLU A 291 -17.12 12.86 15.03
CA GLU A 291 -18.26 12.55 14.16
C GLU A 291 -18.34 13.54 12.99
N ASP A 292 -18.05 14.82 13.26
CA ASP A 292 -17.86 15.82 12.23
C ASP A 292 -16.41 15.75 11.75
N PRO A 293 -16.14 15.36 10.50
CA PRO A 293 -14.78 15.29 10.00
C PRO A 293 -14.07 16.65 10.00
N LEU A 294 -14.80 17.77 10.09
CA LEU A 294 -14.22 19.11 10.19
C LEU A 294 -13.51 19.38 11.52
N ASP A 295 -13.75 18.56 12.55
CA ASP A 295 -13.11 18.67 13.87
C ASP A 295 -11.80 17.82 13.95
N PHE A 296 -11.22 17.45 12.81
CA PHE A 296 -9.95 16.71 12.73
C PHE A 296 -8.79 17.55 13.29
N GLU A 297 -8.27 17.21 14.47
CA GLU A 297 -7.16 17.93 15.10
C GLU A 297 -6.14 16.94 15.70
N GLU A 298 -6.58 16.14 16.67
CA GLU A 298 -5.74 15.13 17.33
C GLU A 298 -5.23 14.08 16.33
N GLU A 299 -6.03 13.77 15.33
CA GLU A 299 -5.71 12.81 14.28
C GLU A 299 -4.52 13.28 13.43
N PHE A 300 -4.35 14.58 13.22
CA PHE A 300 -3.14 15.11 12.56
C PHE A 300 -1.91 14.93 13.43
N VAL A 301 -2.03 15.04 14.76
CA VAL A 301 -0.93 14.77 15.70
C VAL A 301 -0.55 13.29 15.63
N ILE A 302 -1.54 12.39 15.62
CA ILE A 302 -1.31 10.94 15.47
C ILE A 302 -0.66 10.63 14.12
N ALA A 303 -1.17 11.21 13.03
CA ALA A 303 -0.63 11.03 11.69
C ALA A 303 0.83 11.52 11.60
N GLN A 304 1.12 12.70 12.17
CA GLN A 304 2.47 13.23 12.23
C GLN A 304 3.42 12.33 13.03
N ARG A 305 2.95 11.78 14.16
CA ARG A 305 3.70 10.79 14.96
C ARG A 305 4.03 9.56 14.12
N VAL A 306 3.06 9.02 13.39
CA VAL A 306 3.26 7.88 12.47
C VAL A 306 4.29 8.25 11.40
N LEU A 307 4.15 9.39 10.73
CA LEU A 307 5.11 9.84 9.71
C LEU A 307 6.53 9.97 10.28
N ASN A 308 6.69 10.44 11.52
CA ASN A 308 8.00 10.50 12.17
C ASN A 308 8.63 9.10 12.35
N TYR A 309 7.85 8.08 12.73
CA TYR A 309 8.34 6.70 12.83
C TYR A 309 8.90 6.15 11.50
N PHE A 310 8.31 6.55 10.37
CA PHE A 310 8.70 6.04 9.05
C PHE A 310 9.77 6.90 8.36
N LEU A 311 9.75 8.22 8.56
CA LEU A 311 10.56 9.18 7.82
C LEU A 311 11.79 9.68 8.58
N ASP A 312 11.84 9.57 9.91
CA ASP A 312 12.99 10.06 10.67
C ASP A 312 14.12 9.02 10.65
N GLU A 313 15.22 9.36 9.98
CA GLU A 313 16.42 8.51 9.83
C GLU A 313 17.22 8.25 11.13
N LYS A 314 16.67 8.64 12.30
CA LYS A 314 17.35 8.52 13.60
C LYS A 314 17.15 7.18 14.32
N SER A 315 16.65 6.13 13.66
CA SER A 315 16.38 4.83 14.31
C SER A 315 17.16 3.63 13.79
#